data_AF-A0A661J6V3-F1
#
_entry.id   AF-A0A661J6V3-F1
#
_cell.length_a   1.000
_cell.length_b   1.000
_cell.length_c   1.000
_cell.angle_alpha   90.00
_cell.angle_beta   90.00
_cell.angle_gamma   90.00
#
_symmetry.space_group_name_H-M   'P 1'
#
loop_
_entity.id
_entity.type
_entity.pdbx_description
1 polymer ?
#
loop_
_entity_poly.entity_id
_entity_poly.type
_entity_poly.pdbx_seq_one_letter_code
_entity_poly.pdbx_strand_id
1 'polypeptide(L)'
;MKDTIKQKIITFIKQEEKIKNFKTPEPVIESFARFIIDDLFYPYVDQLITKVDGIIEINPTLTEREILEKAALNIVDFLNASAASIRIFDPEKRMLISYGSCNRTESVREAAIP
;
A
#
# COMPACT_ATOMS: atom_id res chain seq x y z
N MET A 1 -3.27 23.48 -4.92
CA MET A 1 -2.83 22.13 -5.33
C MET A 1 -4.00 21.15 -5.45
N LYS A 2 -4.89 21.05 -4.45
CA LYS A 2 -6.12 20.22 -4.48
C LYS A 2 -7.03 20.52 -5.68
N ASP A 3 -7.29 21.80 -5.95
CA ASP A 3 -8.16 22.22 -7.06
C ASP A 3 -7.58 21.89 -8.45
N THR A 4 -6.25 21.89 -8.57
CA THR A 4 -5.56 21.55 -9.83
C THR A 4 -5.69 20.07 -10.16
N ILE A 5 -5.60 19.19 -9.16
CA ILE A 5 -5.77 17.73 -9.35
C ILE A 5 -7.23 17.43 -9.69
N LYS A 6 -8.16 18.09 -9.00
CA LYS A 6 -9.60 17.96 -9.27
C LYS A 6 -9.96 18.32 -10.70
N GLN A 7 -9.42 19.43 -11.20
CA GLN A 7 -9.67 19.85 -12.57
C GLN A 7 -9.06 18.88 -13.60
N LYS A 8 -7.88 18.30 -13.31
CA LYS A 8 -7.26 17.28 -14.17
C LYS A 8 -8.09 16.01 -14.27
N ILE A 9 -8.63 15.52 -13.14
CA ILE A 9 -9.47 14.32 -13.11
C ILE A 9 -10.80 14.55 -13.84
N ILE A 10 -11.46 15.70 -13.61
CA ILE A 10 -12.69 16.06 -14.34
C ILE A 10 -12.41 16.09 -15.85
N THR A 11 -11.30 16.70 -16.26
CA THR A 11 -10.90 16.76 -17.68
C THR A 11 -10.66 15.37 -18.25
N PHE A 12 -9.97 14.50 -17.51
CA PHE A 12 -9.72 13.11 -17.91
C PHE A 12 -11.02 12.31 -18.09
N ILE A 13 -11.92 12.36 -17.10
CA ILE A 13 -13.23 11.66 -17.15
C ILE A 13 -14.06 12.12 -18.36
N LYS A 14 -14.03 13.41 -18.71
CA LYS A 14 -14.72 13.95 -19.90
C LYS A 14 -14.12 13.47 -21.23
N GLN A 15 -12.85 13.11 -21.25
CA GLN A 15 -12.16 12.66 -22.47
C GLN A 15 -12.43 11.20 -22.80
N GLU A 16 -12.78 10.39 -21.79
CA GLU A 16 -13.06 8.95 -21.91
C GLU A 16 -14.23 8.64 -22.87
N GLU A 17 -13.95 7.87 -23.92
CA GLU A 17 -14.93 7.53 -24.96
C GLU A 17 -16.15 6.80 -24.41
N LYS A 18 -15.94 5.95 -23.39
CA LYS A 18 -17.03 5.23 -22.71
C LYS A 18 -18.06 6.20 -22.14
N ILE A 19 -17.63 7.33 -21.56
CA ILE A 19 -18.50 8.32 -20.92
C ILE A 19 -19.18 9.21 -21.96
N LYS A 20 -18.48 9.58 -23.04
CA LYS A 20 -19.08 10.31 -24.17
C LYS A 20 -20.27 9.55 -24.77
N ASN A 21 -20.19 8.23 -24.81
CA ASN A 21 -21.26 7.37 -25.34
C ASN A 21 -22.52 7.34 -24.47
N PHE A 22 -22.44 7.69 -23.18
CA PHE A 22 -23.58 7.70 -22.27
C PHE A 22 -24.42 8.99 -22.30
N LYS A 23 -24.03 10.02 -23.07
CA LYS A 23 -24.69 11.35 -23.09
C LYS A 23 -24.99 11.88 -21.68
N THR A 24 -24.06 11.65 -20.74
CA THR A 24 -24.26 11.98 -19.34
C THR A 24 -24.28 13.50 -19.13
N PRO A 25 -25.25 14.06 -18.38
CA PRO A 25 -25.26 15.50 -18.10
C PRO A 25 -24.01 15.96 -17.36
N GLU A 26 -23.51 17.16 -17.70
CA GLU A 26 -22.30 17.73 -17.10
C GLU A 26 -22.33 17.79 -15.55
N PRO A 27 -23.45 18.17 -14.89
CA PRO A 27 -23.51 18.18 -13.43
C PRO A 27 -23.30 16.79 -12.80
N VAL A 28 -23.71 15.73 -13.50
CA VAL A 28 -23.54 14.35 -13.04
C VAL A 28 -22.07 13.95 -13.13
N ILE A 29 -21.37 14.32 -14.21
CA ILE A 29 -19.92 14.08 -14.36
C ILE A 29 -19.14 14.80 -13.26
N GLU A 30 -19.50 16.05 -12.96
CA GLU A 30 -18.86 16.81 -11.90
C GLU A 30 -19.12 16.25 -10.50
N SER A 31 -20.33 15.76 -10.23
CA SER A 31 -20.66 15.12 -8.96
C SER A 31 -19.94 13.79 -8.81
N PHE A 32 -19.84 13.01 -9.89
CA PHE A 32 -19.12 11.75 -9.89
C PHE A 32 -17.61 11.93 -9.73
N ALA A 33 -17.04 12.92 -10.42
CA ALA A 33 -15.63 13.27 -10.25
C ALA A 33 -15.34 13.73 -8.82
N ARG A 34 -16.25 14.52 -8.21
CA ARG A 34 -16.16 14.89 -6.79
C ARG A 34 -16.15 13.66 -5.88
N PHE A 35 -17.11 12.75 -6.04
CA PHE A 35 -17.15 11.50 -5.29
C PHE A 35 -15.84 10.70 -5.42
N ILE A 36 -15.32 10.53 -6.64
CA ILE A 36 -14.04 9.84 -6.86
C ILE A 36 -12.90 10.52 -6.10
N ILE A 37 -12.84 11.85 -6.12
CA ILE A 37 -11.73 12.58 -5.50
C ILE A 37 -11.84 12.56 -3.99
N ASP A 38 -13.00 12.97 -3.49
CA ASP A 38 -13.22 13.27 -2.09
C ASP A 38 -13.41 11.99 -1.26
N ASP A 39 -14.09 10.98 -1.82
CA ASP A 39 -14.45 9.75 -1.10
C ASP A 39 -13.56 8.55 -1.41
N LEU A 40 -12.81 8.56 -2.52
CA LEU A 40 -11.91 7.46 -2.91
C LEU A 40 -10.43 7.86 -2.91
N PHE A 41 -10.05 8.88 -3.68
CA PHE A 41 -8.64 9.24 -3.86
C PHE A 41 -8.00 9.85 -2.62
N TYR A 42 -8.63 10.87 -2.00
CA TYR A 42 -8.04 11.49 -0.81
C TYR A 42 -7.89 10.50 0.35
N PRO A 43 -8.91 9.69 0.70
CA PRO A 43 -8.76 8.67 1.73
C PRO A 43 -7.67 7.65 1.40
N TYR A 44 -7.55 7.24 0.13
CA TYR A 44 -6.50 6.31 -0.29
C TYR A 44 -5.09 6.92 -0.13
N VAL A 45 -4.90 8.16 -0.56
CA VAL A 45 -3.60 8.85 -0.43
C VAL A 45 -3.25 9.10 1.04
N ASP A 46 -4.22 9.49 1.86
CA ASP A 46 -4.04 9.67 3.29
C ASP A 46 -3.60 8.36 3.96
N GLN A 47 -4.30 7.26 3.67
CA GLN A 47 -3.90 5.92 4.13
C GLN A 47 -2.50 5.52 3.64
N LEU A 48 -2.13 5.85 2.41
CA LEU A 48 -0.80 5.56 1.87
C LEU A 48 0.28 6.33 2.64
N ILE A 49 0.06 7.63 2.92
CA ILE A 49 1.00 8.48 3.67
C ILE A 49 1.17 7.94 5.09
N THR A 50 0.08 7.72 5.83
CA THR A 50 0.14 7.18 7.20
C THR A 50 0.90 5.86 7.26
N LYS A 51 0.74 5.01 6.25
CA LYS A 51 1.44 3.72 6.20
C LYS A 51 2.94 3.87 5.87
N VAL A 52 3.33 4.84 5.03
CA VAL A 52 4.75 5.17 4.79
C VAL A 52 5.39 5.74 6.05
N ASP A 53 4.69 6.64 6.75
CA ASP A 53 5.16 7.17 8.03
C ASP A 53 5.39 6.05 9.04
N GLY A 54 4.50 5.06 9.13
CA GLY A 54 4.67 3.89 9.99
C GLY A 54 5.91 3.02 9.68
N ILE A 55 6.47 3.09 8.46
CA ILE A 55 7.74 2.44 8.12
C ILE A 55 8.93 3.34 8.50
N ILE A 56 8.85 4.65 8.22
CA ILE A 56 9.91 5.61 8.52
C ILE A 56 10.10 5.79 10.04
N GLU A 57 9.01 5.68 10.81
CA GLU A 57 9.02 5.79 12.28
C GLU A 57 9.53 4.53 12.99
N ILE A 58 9.92 3.47 12.27
CA ILE A 58 10.55 2.31 12.90
C ILE A 58 11.86 2.77 13.55
N ASN A 59 11.89 2.70 14.89
CA ASN A 59 13.04 3.15 15.67
C ASN A 59 14.31 2.37 15.26
N PRO A 60 15.36 3.06 14.75
CA PRO A 60 16.57 2.40 14.28
C PRO A 60 17.43 1.81 15.41
N THR A 61 17.13 2.11 16.69
CA THR A 61 17.85 1.52 17.83
C THR A 61 17.33 0.15 18.23
N LEU A 62 16.25 -0.33 17.61
CA LEU A 62 15.73 -1.68 17.82
C LEU A 62 16.70 -2.72 17.29
N THR A 63 16.59 -3.95 17.77
CA THR A 63 17.33 -5.06 17.18
C THR A 63 16.85 -5.31 15.75
N GLU A 64 17.72 -5.86 14.90
CA GLU A 64 17.37 -6.16 13.50
C GLU A 64 16.10 -7.02 13.42
N ARG A 65 15.94 -8.00 14.31
CA ARG A 65 14.74 -8.84 14.39
C ARG A 65 13.48 -8.01 14.65
N GLU A 66 13.50 -7.12 15.63
CA GLU A 66 12.35 -6.26 15.97
C GLU A 66 12.00 -5.30 14.84
N ILE A 67 13.00 -4.78 14.12
CA ILE A 67 12.81 -3.98 12.91
C ILE A 67 12.07 -4.80 11.84
N LEU A 68 12.51 -6.03 11.59
CA LEU A 68 11.89 -6.91 10.59
C LEU A 68 10.49 -7.37 11.01
N GLU A 69 10.23 -7.60 12.29
CA GLU A 69 8.89 -7.92 12.82
C GLU A 69 7.94 -6.72 12.66
N LYS A 70 8.38 -5.49 12.95
CA LYS A 70 7.60 -4.28 12.70
C LYS A 70 7.33 -4.06 11.21
N ALA A 71 8.32 -4.27 10.35
CA ALA A 71 8.12 -4.21 8.92
C ALA A 71 7.14 -5.28 8.42
N ALA A 72 7.19 -6.50 8.96
CA ALA A 72 6.24 -7.56 8.64
C ALA A 72 4.81 -7.22 9.10
N LEU A 73 4.65 -6.60 10.27
CA LEU A 73 3.35 -6.10 10.74
C LEU A 73 2.79 -5.04 9.77
N ASN A 74 3.60 -4.06 9.37
CA ASN A 74 3.18 -3.06 8.39
C ASN A 74 2.72 -3.69 7.06
N ILE A 75 3.35 -4.78 6.61
CA ILE A 75 2.93 -5.53 5.41
C ILE A 75 1.58 -6.23 5.62
N VAL A 76 1.39 -6.87 6.79
CA VAL A 76 0.11 -7.50 7.17
C VAL A 76 -1.02 -6.47 7.12
N ASP A 77 -0.84 -5.34 7.78
CA ASP A 77 -1.83 -4.26 7.85
C ASP A 77 -2.03 -3.58 6.48
N PHE A 78 -0.98 -3.53 5.63
CA PHE A 78 -1.08 -2.96 4.29
C PHE A 78 -1.89 -3.84 3.34
N LEU A 79 -1.56 -5.14 3.26
CA LEU A 79 -2.17 -6.09 2.33
C LEU A 79 -3.47 -6.70 2.87
N ASN A 80 -3.85 -6.38 4.11
CA ASN A 80 -4.89 -7.09 4.86
C ASN A 80 -4.65 -8.61 4.82
N ALA A 81 -3.38 -9.00 4.97
CA ALA A 81 -2.95 -10.39 4.91
C ALA A 81 -3.11 -11.06 6.27
N SER A 82 -3.19 -12.39 6.31
CA SER A 82 -3.26 -13.12 7.57
C SER A 82 -1.93 -13.13 8.33
N ALA A 83 -0.81 -13.13 7.62
CA ALA A 83 0.54 -13.14 8.16
C ALA A 83 1.56 -12.67 7.11
N ALA A 84 2.73 -12.22 7.55
CA ALA A 84 3.86 -11.91 6.68
C ALA A 84 5.19 -12.31 7.33
N SER A 85 6.20 -12.57 6.51
CA SER A 85 7.57 -12.78 6.99
C SER A 85 8.58 -12.19 6.03
N ILE A 86 9.64 -11.59 6.57
CA ILE A 86 10.78 -11.05 5.84
C ILE A 86 11.99 -11.95 6.13
N ARG A 87 12.74 -12.29 5.08
CA ARG A 87 13.91 -13.17 5.12
C ARG A 87 15.05 -12.49 4.37
N ILE A 88 16.18 -12.28 5.04
CA ILE A 88 17.40 -11.77 4.41
C ILE A 88 18.37 -12.93 4.25
N PHE A 89 18.75 -13.23 3.02
CA PHE A 89 19.60 -14.36 2.68
C PHE A 89 20.94 -13.88 2.09
N ASP A 90 22.04 -14.49 2.55
CA ASP A 90 23.36 -14.32 1.95
C ASP A 90 23.52 -15.34 0.82
N PRO A 91 23.52 -14.93 -0.47
CA PRO A 91 23.68 -15.87 -1.57
C PRO A 91 25.09 -16.47 -1.65
N GLU A 92 26.12 -15.76 -1.19
CA GLU A 92 27.51 -16.25 -1.22
C GLU A 92 27.73 -17.31 -0.14
N LYS A 93 27.22 -17.07 1.06
CA LYS A 93 27.31 -18.00 2.19
C LYS A 93 26.19 -19.04 2.22
N ARG A 94 25.22 -18.91 1.32
CA ARG A 94 24.02 -19.77 1.20
C ARG A 94 23.28 -19.95 2.53
N MET A 95 23.14 -18.88 3.29
CA MET A 95 22.52 -18.94 4.61
C MET A 95 21.58 -17.77 4.87
N LEU A 96 20.55 -18.03 5.68
CA LEU A 96 19.68 -16.98 6.20
C LEU A 96 20.47 -16.14 7.20
N ILE A 97 20.57 -14.83 6.93
CA ILE A 97 21.23 -13.86 7.81
C ILE A 97 20.24 -13.36 8.87
N SER A 98 19.01 -13.02 8.43
CA SER A 98 18.03 -12.39 9.32
C SER A 98 16.60 -12.74 8.97
N TYR A 99 15.73 -12.64 9.97
CA TYR A 99 14.33 -13.06 9.92
C TYR A 99 13.46 -12.23 10.84
N GLY A 100 12.28 -11.83 10.35
CA GLY A 100 11.19 -11.31 11.16
C GLY A 100 9.84 -11.71 10.59
N SER A 101 8.84 -11.87 11.45
CA SER A 101 7.50 -12.28 11.03
C SER A 101 6.41 -11.73 11.93
N CYS A 102 5.25 -11.49 11.33
CA CYS A 102 4.03 -11.14 12.03
C CYS A 102 2.98 -12.24 11.79
N ASN A 103 2.31 -12.68 12.86
CA ASN A 103 1.23 -13.68 12.85
C ASN A 103 1.56 -15.02 12.16
N ARG A 104 2.85 -15.35 11.98
CA ARG A 104 3.32 -16.64 11.49
C ARG A 104 3.88 -17.45 12.65
N THR A 105 3.27 -18.59 12.97
CA THR A 105 3.82 -19.55 13.93
C THR A 105 4.98 -20.33 13.28
N GLU A 106 6.09 -20.48 14.00
CA GLU A 106 7.33 -21.12 13.50
C GLU A 106 7.16 -22.58 13.04
N SER A 107 6.02 -23.22 13.35
CA SER A 107 5.69 -24.60 12.99
C SER A 107 5.46 -24.84 11.49
N VAL A 108 5.21 -23.78 10.70
CA VAL A 108 5.07 -23.89 9.22
C VAL A 108 6.39 -23.51 8.55
N ARG A 109 7.42 -24.30 8.85
CA ARG A 109 8.77 -24.18 8.31
C ARG A 109 8.92 -25.11 7.12
N GLU A 110 8.58 -24.65 5.91
CA GLU A 110 9.16 -25.26 4.71
C GLU A 110 10.64 -24.92 4.68
N ALA A 111 11.45 -25.91 5.01
CA ALA A 111 12.91 -25.85 5.03
C ALA A 111 13.47 -25.98 3.60
N ALA A 112 13.07 -25.10 2.68
CA ALA A 112 13.73 -25.00 1.38
C ALA A 112 13.39 -23.67 0.72
N ILE A 113 14.41 -22.91 0.37
CA ILE A 113 14.37 -22.03 -0.80
C ILE A 113 14.68 -22.98 -1.98
N PRO A 114 13.90 -23.01 -3.07
CA PRO A 114 14.26 -23.76 -4.29
C PRO A 114 15.61 -23.32 -4.86
#